data_AF-A0A7U2F8K6-F1
#
_entry.id   AF-A0A7U2F8K6-F1
#
_cell.length_a   1.000
_cell.length_b   1.000
_cell.length_c   1.000
_cell.angle_alpha   90.00
_cell.angle_beta   90.00
_cell.angle_gamma   90.00
#
_symmetry.space_group_name_H-M   'P 1'
#
loop_
_entity.id
_entity.type
_entity.pdbx_description
1 polymer ?
#
loop_
_entity_poly.entity_id
_entity_poly.type
_entity_poly.pdbx_seq_one_letter_code
_entity_poly.pdbx_strand_id
1 'polypeptide(L)'
;MVNTTMALLIGLSFWLLLMAAAAAAEPPFLTQGKLRWIMYLTGQHNVVPEYPMETMLRGVTHVTLAFMRSDIFNDANRTEWPLFTTVDEVRPKFNNGTRVQVAIGGWGDTAGFEKGAKTEKSRKLFASNVKAMLEATGADGIDMDWEYPGGNGEDYKVNPNSSKVWEITAFPELLAAVRAAVGPLMTISAAVPGLERDMLAFTPATIPRIMESIDFLNVMTYDMMNRRDNVTKHHAGTQQSLAAIKAYRKRGVPADRLNVGTAFYVKWFKTANGKDCSAQATGCPTELMEDPKTGADLGKAGAFSWHDQVPSELSNSFDKALKHGVCDRESGGCTYWDADERLFWSWESKDTIYRKLRVVIGEMKLEGAFAWGLGEDAPEFEHLSGANHGISDEEISRSSKIDAMRNAARWRNEL
;
A
#
# COMPACT_ATOMS: atom_id res chain seq x y z
N MET A 1 -21.01 84.70 25.07
CA MET A 1 -20.26 85.16 23.89
C MET A 1 -18.79 85.08 24.24
N VAL A 2 -18.05 84.08 23.76
CA VAL A 2 -16.60 84.02 23.98
C VAL A 2 -15.94 83.39 22.75
N ASN A 3 -14.93 84.14 22.29
CA ASN A 3 -13.74 83.83 21.51
C ASN A 3 -13.86 83.44 20.04
N THR A 4 -13.31 84.20 19.07
CA THR A 4 -11.96 84.80 18.82
C THR A 4 -10.93 83.87 18.17
N THR A 5 -10.62 84.25 16.92
CA THR A 5 -9.30 84.42 16.26
C THR A 5 -8.35 83.26 15.98
N MET A 6 -7.91 83.25 14.71
CA MET A 6 -6.56 82.96 14.17
C MET A 6 -6.06 81.52 14.29
N ALA A 7 -5.21 80.96 13.43
CA ALA A 7 -4.76 81.21 12.06
C ALA A 7 -3.81 80.03 11.72
N LEU A 8 -3.64 79.75 10.42
CA LEU A 8 -2.43 79.22 9.78
C LEU A 8 -2.02 77.71 9.90
N LEU A 9 -1.77 77.18 8.70
CA LEU A 9 -0.66 76.30 8.25
C LEU A 9 -0.77 74.75 8.34
N ILE A 10 -0.85 74.18 7.13
CA ILE A 10 -0.03 73.11 6.52
C ILE A 10 0.15 71.79 7.28
N GLY A 11 -0.29 70.70 6.65
CA GLY A 11 0.25 69.36 6.88
C GLY A 11 -0.21 68.37 5.81
N LEU A 12 0.69 67.99 4.91
CA LEU A 12 0.51 66.85 3.99
C LEU A 12 0.25 65.56 4.77
N SER A 13 -0.68 64.73 4.31
CA SER A 13 -0.70 63.30 4.65
C SER A 13 -1.41 62.50 3.56
N PHE A 14 -0.65 61.63 2.92
CA PHE A 14 -1.07 60.62 1.95
C PHE A 14 -2.26 59.79 2.48
N TRP A 15 -3.32 59.69 1.67
CA TRP A 15 -4.34 58.67 1.81
C TRP A 15 -3.84 57.37 1.18
N LEU A 16 -3.41 56.40 2.00
CA LEU A 16 -3.33 55.00 1.60
C LEU A 16 -4.51 54.26 2.24
N LEU A 17 -5.50 53.90 1.42
CA LEU A 17 -6.51 52.91 1.79
C LEU A 17 -5.81 51.56 1.97
N LEU A 18 -5.63 51.11 3.21
CA LEU A 18 -5.49 49.69 3.50
C LEU A 18 -6.88 49.04 3.40
N MET A 19 -7.15 48.38 2.29
CA MET A 19 -8.16 47.31 2.27
C MET A 19 -7.59 46.13 3.06
N ALA A 20 -8.17 45.85 4.21
CA ALA A 20 -7.95 44.61 4.94
C ALA A 20 -8.55 43.46 4.12
N ALA A 21 -7.73 42.84 3.29
CA ALA A 21 -8.03 41.52 2.76
C ALA A 21 -7.82 40.51 3.90
N ALA A 22 -8.93 40.09 4.52
CA ALA A 22 -8.92 38.86 5.30
C ALA A 22 -8.62 37.71 4.33
N ALA A 23 -7.36 37.29 4.29
CA ALA A 23 -6.98 36.06 3.62
C ALA A 23 -7.64 34.90 4.38
N ALA A 24 -8.78 34.43 3.87
CA ALA A 24 -9.26 33.10 4.20
C ALA A 24 -8.12 32.15 3.81
N ALA A 25 -7.53 31.47 4.81
CA ALA A 25 -6.60 30.40 4.54
C ALA A 25 -7.35 29.33 3.74
N GLU A 26 -7.04 29.23 2.45
CA GLU A 26 -7.48 28.10 1.65
C GLU A 26 -6.94 26.81 2.31
N PRO A 27 -7.73 25.72 2.35
CA PRO A 27 -7.19 24.43 2.74
C PRO A 27 -6.01 24.10 1.82
N PRO A 28 -4.97 23.39 2.29
CA PRO A 28 -3.86 23.03 1.43
C PRO A 28 -4.40 22.20 0.26
N PHE A 29 -4.53 22.85 -0.90
CA PHE A 29 -4.81 22.17 -2.15
C PHE A 29 -3.69 21.15 -2.35
N LEU A 30 -4.09 19.88 -2.44
CA LEU A 30 -3.25 18.82 -3.01
C LEU A 30 -2.69 19.36 -4.33
N THR A 31 -1.38 19.49 -4.43
CA THR A 31 -0.73 19.94 -5.65
C THR A 31 -1.15 19.03 -6.78
N GLN A 32 -1.94 19.56 -7.71
CA GLN A 32 -2.18 18.94 -9.01
C GLN A 32 -0.82 18.76 -9.68
N GLY A 33 -0.32 17.53 -9.83
CA GLY A 33 0.84 17.28 -10.70
C GLY A 33 1.88 16.19 -10.35
N LYS A 34 1.69 15.29 -9.38
CA LYS A 34 2.59 14.11 -9.23
C LYS A 34 1.86 12.90 -8.66
N LEU A 35 2.03 11.75 -9.31
CA LEU A 35 1.50 10.46 -8.83
C LEU A 35 2.07 10.10 -7.45
N ARG A 36 1.24 9.62 -6.53
CA ARG A 36 1.71 9.12 -5.22
C ARG A 36 2.52 7.85 -5.41
N TRP A 37 3.78 7.88 -5.02
CA TRP A 37 4.66 6.73 -4.99
C TRP A 37 5.11 6.43 -3.57
N ILE A 38 4.76 5.25 -3.06
CA ILE A 38 4.87 4.90 -1.64
C ILE A 38 5.78 3.68 -1.48
N MET A 39 6.69 3.76 -0.51
CA MET A 39 7.64 2.69 -0.19
C MET A 39 7.43 2.18 1.23
N TYR A 40 7.10 0.90 1.40
CA TYR A 40 7.18 0.28 2.72
C TYR A 40 8.65 -0.06 3.02
N LEU A 41 9.13 0.39 4.18
CA LEU A 41 10.47 0.10 4.71
C LEU A 41 10.30 -0.77 5.95
N THR A 42 10.91 -1.95 5.95
CA THR A 42 10.71 -2.96 7.00
C THR A 42 11.91 -3.02 7.94
N GLY A 43 11.71 -3.51 9.17
CA GLY A 43 12.80 -3.76 10.10
C GLY A 43 13.78 -4.85 9.64
N GLN A 44 13.26 -5.85 8.92
CA GLN A 44 14.04 -6.95 8.38
C GLN A 44 14.98 -6.49 7.25
N HIS A 45 14.54 -5.53 6.45
CA HIS A 45 15.28 -5.01 5.31
C HIS A 45 15.33 -3.47 5.37
N ASN A 46 15.92 -2.91 6.42
CA ASN A 46 16.07 -1.46 6.60
C ASN A 46 17.21 -0.87 5.75
N VAL A 47 17.17 -1.13 4.44
CA VAL A 47 18.14 -0.66 3.46
C VAL A 47 17.43 0.09 2.35
N VAL A 48 18.10 1.11 1.81
CA VAL A 48 17.60 1.94 0.72
C VAL A 48 18.74 2.19 -0.29
N PRO A 49 18.45 2.61 -1.53
CA PRO A 49 19.48 2.99 -2.48
C PRO A 49 20.42 4.07 -1.92
N GLU A 50 21.71 3.77 -1.88
CA GLU A 50 22.79 4.71 -1.53
C GLU A 50 23.53 5.18 -2.78
N TYR A 51 24.50 6.10 -2.62
CA TYR A 51 25.27 6.65 -3.74
C TYR A 51 25.88 5.56 -4.63
N PRO A 52 25.71 5.59 -5.97
CA PRO A 52 25.08 6.64 -6.79
C PRO A 52 23.59 6.40 -7.16
N MET A 53 22.91 5.47 -6.49
CA MET A 53 21.52 5.06 -6.75
C MET A 53 20.48 5.86 -5.96
N GLU A 54 20.88 6.79 -5.09
CA GLU A 54 19.97 7.63 -4.28
C GLU A 54 18.99 8.43 -5.16
N THR A 55 19.36 8.67 -6.42
CA THR A 55 18.49 9.32 -7.41
C THR A 55 17.22 8.53 -7.72
N MET A 56 17.18 7.21 -7.47
CA MET A 56 15.98 6.38 -7.60
C MET A 56 14.89 6.78 -6.59
N LEU A 57 15.24 7.43 -5.49
CA LEU A 57 14.29 7.85 -4.47
C LEU A 57 13.61 9.19 -4.79
N ARG A 58 14.00 9.88 -5.88
CA ARG A 58 13.47 11.21 -6.21
C ARG A 58 11.97 11.24 -6.49
N GLY A 59 11.44 10.13 -6.99
CA GLY A 59 10.02 9.95 -7.28
C GLY A 59 9.17 9.66 -6.06
N VAL A 60 9.77 9.15 -4.98
CA VAL A 60 9.07 8.69 -3.78
C VAL A 60 8.42 9.88 -3.09
N THR A 61 7.14 9.72 -2.77
CA THR A 61 6.30 10.73 -2.12
C THR A 61 6.00 10.38 -0.67
N HIS A 62 5.99 9.08 -0.35
CA HIS A 62 5.77 8.57 0.99
C HIS A 62 6.72 7.40 1.26
N VAL A 63 7.23 7.32 2.48
CA VAL A 63 7.86 6.13 3.04
C VAL A 63 7.11 5.71 4.28
N THR A 64 6.73 4.45 4.36
CA THR A 64 5.94 3.88 5.46
C THR A 64 6.81 2.91 6.26
N LEU A 65 7.05 3.22 7.53
CA LEU A 65 7.85 2.41 8.45
C LEU A 65 6.98 1.25 8.98
N ALA A 66 7.32 0.03 8.58
CA ALA A 66 6.59 -1.19 8.89
C ALA A 66 7.36 -2.08 9.90
N PHE A 67 6.87 -2.34 11.10
CA PHE A 67 5.59 -1.95 11.69
C PHE A 67 5.72 -1.53 13.16
N MET A 68 4.79 -0.67 13.60
CA MET A 68 4.44 -0.52 15.01
C MET A 68 3.36 -1.56 15.36
N ARG A 69 3.56 -2.28 16.46
CA ARG A 69 2.55 -3.26 16.92
C ARG A 69 1.26 -2.58 17.38
N SER A 70 0.13 -3.15 16.99
CA SER A 70 -1.22 -2.63 17.27
C SER A 70 -1.58 -2.66 18.76
N ASP A 71 -1.03 -3.59 19.53
CA ASP A 71 -1.35 -3.77 20.95
C ASP A 71 -0.82 -2.64 21.84
N ILE A 72 0.29 -2.01 21.44
CA ILE A 72 0.94 -0.90 22.15
C ILE A 72 -0.02 0.29 22.35
N PHE A 73 -0.96 0.50 21.42
CA PHE A 73 -1.92 1.61 21.47
C PHE A 73 -3.05 1.42 22.50
N ASN A 74 -3.11 0.28 23.19
CA ASN A 74 -4.18 -0.03 24.15
C ASN A 74 -3.77 0.18 25.63
N ASP A 75 -2.64 0.83 25.86
CA ASP A 75 -2.08 1.09 27.18
C ASP A 75 -2.26 2.58 27.56
N ALA A 76 -2.94 2.84 28.68
CA ALA A 76 -3.24 4.20 29.14
C ALA A 76 -2.01 4.95 29.67
N ASN A 77 -0.93 4.25 30.00
CA ASN A 77 0.30 4.83 30.55
C ASN A 77 1.46 4.76 29.55
N ARG A 78 1.16 4.59 28.26
CA ARG A 78 2.15 4.43 27.20
C ARG A 78 3.01 5.70 27.05
N THR A 79 4.33 5.54 27.13
CA THR A 79 5.31 6.62 26.93
C THR A 79 6.37 6.31 25.88
N GLU A 80 6.43 5.07 25.39
CA GLU A 80 7.47 4.59 24.46
C GLU A 80 6.87 4.02 23.18
N TRP A 81 7.50 4.34 22.04
CA TRP A 81 7.05 3.98 20.70
C TRP A 81 8.16 3.23 19.96
N PRO A 82 8.39 1.95 20.29
CA PRO A 82 9.51 1.20 19.74
C PRO A 82 9.28 0.89 18.25
N LEU A 83 9.97 1.63 17.39
CA LEU A 83 10.15 1.31 15.98
C LEU A 83 11.56 0.74 15.77
N PHE A 84 11.72 -0.05 14.71
CA PHE A 84 13.02 -0.60 14.31
C PHE A 84 14.02 0.49 13.84
N THR A 85 13.54 1.70 13.59
CA THR A 85 14.30 2.89 13.17
C THR A 85 13.53 4.14 13.60
N THR A 86 14.10 5.33 13.41
CA THR A 86 13.44 6.60 13.71
C THR A 86 13.08 7.37 12.44
N VAL A 87 12.09 8.26 12.55
CA VAL A 87 11.73 9.18 11.45
C VAL A 87 12.92 10.08 11.10
N ASP A 88 13.68 10.54 12.08
CA ASP A 88 14.85 11.40 11.90
C ASP A 88 15.99 10.72 11.13
N GLU A 89 16.17 9.40 11.31
CA GLU A 89 17.13 8.61 10.54
C GLU A 89 16.68 8.37 9.10
N VAL A 90 15.38 8.18 8.87
CA VAL A 90 14.83 7.80 7.55
C VAL A 90 14.60 9.03 6.68
N ARG A 91 14.05 10.11 7.22
CA ARG A 91 13.69 11.33 6.48
C ARG A 91 14.82 11.88 5.59
N PRO A 92 16.10 12.00 6.02
CA PRO A 92 17.16 12.53 5.17
C PRO A 92 17.58 11.59 4.03
N LYS A 93 17.13 10.32 4.02
CA LYS A 93 17.40 9.37 2.94
C LYS A 93 16.53 9.60 1.71
N PHE A 94 15.48 10.41 1.82
CA PHE A 94 14.53 10.69 0.75
C PHE A 94 14.53 12.19 0.38
N ASN A 95 13.90 12.51 -0.76
CA ASN A 95 13.78 13.90 -1.20
C ASN A 95 12.99 14.75 -0.20
N ASN A 96 13.34 16.04 -0.11
CA ASN A 96 12.57 17.00 0.68
C ASN A 96 11.08 17.00 0.27
N GLY A 97 10.19 16.96 1.25
CA GLY A 97 8.74 16.84 1.05
C GLY A 97 8.21 15.41 0.98
N THR A 98 9.07 14.38 1.04
CA THR A 98 8.61 12.99 1.23
C THR A 98 7.98 12.84 2.61
N ARG A 99 6.75 12.33 2.67
CA ARG A 99 6.05 12.06 3.93
C ARG A 99 6.57 10.76 4.55
N VAL A 100 6.84 10.77 5.85
CA VAL A 100 7.22 9.57 6.60
C VAL A 100 6.02 9.13 7.44
N GLN A 101 5.46 7.96 7.15
CA GLN A 101 4.34 7.37 7.88
C GLN A 101 4.81 6.21 8.75
N VAL A 102 4.03 5.87 9.78
CA VAL A 102 4.19 4.64 10.55
C VAL A 102 3.05 3.69 10.24
N ALA A 103 3.35 2.50 9.73
CA ALA A 103 2.35 1.44 9.60
C ALA A 103 2.10 0.78 10.95
N ILE A 104 0.83 0.64 11.31
CA ILE A 104 0.39 -0.05 12.52
C ILE A 104 -0.19 -1.39 12.08
N GLY A 105 0.23 -2.48 12.71
CA GLY A 105 -0.31 -3.82 12.45
C GLY A 105 0.55 -4.67 11.54
N GLY A 106 -0.05 -5.11 10.43
CA GLY A 106 0.49 -6.10 9.50
C GLY A 106 -0.05 -7.50 9.75
N TRP A 107 0.32 -8.43 8.87
CA TRP A 107 -0.15 -9.82 8.88
C TRP A 107 0.00 -10.51 10.25
N GLY A 108 -1.13 -10.96 10.81
CA GLY A 108 -1.19 -11.64 12.10
C GLY A 108 -1.28 -10.73 13.34
N ASP A 109 -1.10 -9.41 13.20
CA ASP A 109 -1.26 -8.45 14.30
C ASP A 109 -2.69 -7.88 14.36
N THR A 110 -3.65 -8.70 14.79
CA THR A 110 -5.08 -8.30 14.88
C THR A 110 -5.54 -7.93 16.28
N ALA A 111 -4.94 -8.52 17.32
CA ALA A 111 -5.46 -8.45 18.68
C ALA A 111 -5.53 -7.02 19.24
N GLY A 112 -4.55 -6.17 18.91
CA GLY A 112 -4.55 -4.78 19.35
C GLY A 112 -5.63 -3.95 18.66
N PHE A 113 -5.93 -4.20 17.38
CA PHE A 113 -7.06 -3.60 16.70
C PHE A 113 -8.40 -4.07 17.24
N GLU A 114 -8.56 -5.37 17.49
CA GLU A 114 -9.77 -5.93 18.06
C GLU A 114 -10.08 -5.29 19.42
N LYS A 115 -9.06 -5.11 20.28
CA LYS A 115 -9.20 -4.42 21.56
C LYS A 115 -9.49 -2.93 21.37
N GLY A 116 -8.75 -2.25 20.50
CA GLY A 116 -8.87 -0.81 20.24
C GLY A 116 -10.25 -0.45 19.69
N ALA A 117 -10.76 -1.20 18.72
CA ALA A 117 -12.02 -0.94 18.03
C ALA A 117 -13.27 -1.25 18.86
N LYS A 118 -13.15 -2.06 19.93
CA LYS A 118 -14.29 -2.74 20.59
C LYS A 118 -15.36 -1.82 21.16
N THR A 119 -14.95 -0.71 21.77
CA THR A 119 -15.84 0.22 22.48
C THR A 119 -15.44 1.66 22.18
N GLU A 120 -16.33 2.62 22.40
CA GLU A 120 -15.99 4.04 22.24
C GLU A 120 -14.79 4.44 23.13
N LYS A 121 -14.74 3.94 24.37
CA LYS A 121 -13.64 4.22 25.31
C LYS A 121 -12.31 3.66 24.79
N SER A 122 -12.29 2.40 24.32
CA SER A 122 -11.07 1.80 23.78
C SER A 122 -10.61 2.49 22.50
N ARG A 123 -11.55 2.92 21.64
CA ARG A 123 -11.23 3.66 20.40
C ARG A 123 -10.60 5.01 20.70
N LYS A 124 -11.13 5.75 21.68
CA LYS A 124 -10.57 7.03 22.12
C LYS A 124 -9.16 6.86 22.69
N LEU A 125 -8.93 5.81 23.47
CA LEU A 125 -7.59 5.50 23.99
C LEU A 125 -6.61 5.14 22.87
N PHE A 126 -7.02 4.27 21.94
CA PHE A 126 -6.20 3.91 20.78
C PHE A 126 -5.84 5.16 19.98
N ALA A 127 -6.83 6.00 19.65
CA ALA A 127 -6.66 7.23 18.91
C ALA A 127 -5.77 8.26 19.61
N SER A 128 -5.90 8.44 20.94
CA SER A 128 -5.02 9.33 21.69
C SER A 128 -3.57 8.85 21.69
N ASN A 129 -3.36 7.53 21.75
CA ASN A 129 -2.03 6.93 21.67
C ASN A 129 -1.44 7.05 20.27
N VAL A 130 -2.25 6.95 19.21
CA VAL A 130 -1.78 7.27 17.84
C VAL A 130 -1.30 8.72 17.76
N LYS A 131 -2.07 9.66 18.32
CA LYS A 131 -1.66 11.07 18.37
C LYS A 131 -0.33 11.25 19.11
N ALA A 132 -0.20 10.67 20.30
CA ALA A 132 1.01 10.76 21.11
C ALA A 132 2.23 10.15 20.41
N MET A 133 2.05 9.06 19.66
CA MET A 133 3.09 8.46 18.82
C MET A 133 3.54 9.41 17.71
N LEU A 134 2.60 10.03 16.99
CA LEU A 134 2.92 11.00 15.94
C LEU A 134 3.68 12.21 16.50
N GLU A 135 3.26 12.74 17.66
CA GLU A 135 3.93 13.84 18.35
C GLU A 135 5.35 13.47 18.81
N ALA A 136 5.53 12.25 19.31
CA ALA A 136 6.83 11.78 19.81
C ALA A 136 7.83 11.42 18.70
N THR A 137 7.34 10.90 17.57
CA THR A 137 8.19 10.43 16.47
C THR A 137 8.42 11.47 15.40
N GLY A 138 7.56 12.49 15.27
CA GLY A 138 7.60 13.45 14.17
C GLY A 138 7.16 12.86 12.82
N ALA A 139 6.44 11.74 12.81
CA ALA A 139 5.86 11.16 11.61
C ALA A 139 4.74 12.04 11.04
N ASP A 140 4.60 12.04 9.71
CA ASP A 140 3.62 12.84 8.95
C ASP A 140 2.23 12.20 8.87
N GLY A 141 2.08 11.01 9.48
CA GLY A 141 0.85 10.23 9.41
C GLY A 141 1.02 8.77 9.79
N ILE A 142 -0.07 8.02 9.63
CA ILE A 142 -0.10 6.58 9.84
C ILE A 142 -0.58 5.84 8.59
N ASP A 143 -0.24 4.56 8.52
CA ASP A 143 -0.89 3.57 7.68
C ASP A 143 -1.55 2.51 8.57
N MET A 144 -2.85 2.28 8.37
CA MET A 144 -3.64 1.32 9.14
C MET A 144 -3.64 -0.03 8.42
N ASP A 145 -2.89 -1.01 8.92
CA ASP A 145 -2.76 -2.33 8.31
C ASP A 145 -3.38 -3.42 9.20
N TRP A 146 -4.71 -3.43 9.27
CA TRP A 146 -5.46 -4.49 9.95
C TRP A 146 -5.82 -5.58 8.95
N GLU A 147 -5.27 -6.79 9.11
CA GLU A 147 -5.45 -7.91 8.18
C GLU A 147 -6.31 -9.08 8.73
N TYR A 148 -7.61 -9.19 8.45
CA TYR A 148 -8.50 -8.17 7.88
C TYR A 148 -9.72 -7.97 8.78
N PRO A 149 -10.31 -6.76 8.82
CA PRO A 149 -11.50 -6.52 9.63
C PRO A 149 -12.66 -7.32 9.04
N GLY A 150 -13.32 -8.11 9.89
CA GLY A 150 -14.39 -9.02 9.52
C GLY A 150 -13.94 -10.46 9.30
N GLY A 151 -12.63 -10.72 9.22
CA GLY A 151 -12.06 -12.07 9.16
C GLY A 151 -11.12 -12.33 7.99
N ASN A 152 -10.87 -13.61 7.71
CA ASN A 152 -9.89 -14.10 6.73
C ASN A 152 -8.41 -13.68 6.97
N GLY A 153 -8.06 -13.19 8.16
CA GLY A 153 -6.66 -12.96 8.56
C GLY A 153 -5.88 -14.27 8.80
N GLU A 154 -4.67 -14.18 9.35
CA GLU A 154 -3.83 -15.35 9.69
C GLU A 154 -4.58 -16.40 10.53
N ASP A 155 -5.48 -15.94 11.40
CA ASP A 155 -6.22 -16.75 12.37
C ASP A 155 -7.54 -17.35 11.84
N TYR A 156 -7.86 -17.20 10.54
CA TYR A 156 -9.20 -17.48 9.99
C TYR A 156 -9.74 -18.91 10.20
N LYS A 157 -8.86 -19.90 10.41
CA LYS A 157 -9.23 -21.29 10.71
C LYS A 157 -9.59 -21.50 12.18
N VAL A 158 -8.99 -20.71 13.06
CA VAL A 158 -9.20 -20.79 14.52
C VAL A 158 -10.31 -19.84 14.95
N ASN A 159 -10.39 -18.67 14.32
CA ASN A 159 -11.37 -17.62 14.60
C ASN A 159 -12.30 -17.43 13.39
N PRO A 160 -13.53 -17.96 13.42
CA PRO A 160 -14.43 -17.90 12.28
C PRO A 160 -14.92 -16.46 12.03
N ASN A 161 -15.15 -16.10 10.77
CA ASN A 161 -15.64 -14.77 10.40
C ASN A 161 -16.93 -14.36 11.14
N SER A 162 -17.78 -15.33 11.53
CA SER A 162 -18.99 -15.07 12.31
C SER A 162 -18.72 -14.41 13.66
N SER A 163 -17.57 -14.65 14.30
CA SER A 163 -17.18 -13.96 15.54
C SER A 163 -16.60 -12.57 15.31
N LYS A 164 -16.29 -12.22 14.05
CA LYS A 164 -15.62 -10.97 13.65
C LYS A 164 -16.52 -10.00 12.89
N VAL A 165 -17.79 -10.34 12.61
CA VAL A 165 -18.75 -9.49 11.88
C VAL A 165 -18.85 -8.06 12.45
N TRP A 166 -18.72 -7.89 13.76
CA TRP A 166 -18.76 -6.59 14.42
C TRP A 166 -17.65 -5.64 13.94
N GLU A 167 -16.51 -6.16 13.48
CA GLU A 167 -15.35 -5.40 12.98
C GLU A 167 -15.68 -4.63 11.69
N ILE A 168 -16.62 -5.12 10.87
CA ILE A 168 -17.09 -4.45 9.66
C ILE A 168 -17.60 -3.04 9.97
N THR A 169 -18.27 -2.87 11.11
CA THR A 169 -18.77 -1.57 11.56
C THR A 169 -17.75 -0.85 12.45
N ALA A 170 -16.97 -1.59 13.24
CA ALA A 170 -16.01 -0.99 14.17
C ALA A 170 -14.78 -0.40 13.47
N PHE A 171 -14.37 -0.92 12.31
CA PHE A 171 -13.23 -0.40 11.55
C PHE A 171 -13.39 1.08 11.15
N PRO A 172 -14.47 1.50 10.44
CA PRO A 172 -14.68 2.93 10.17
C PRO A 172 -14.83 3.78 11.45
N GLU A 173 -15.36 3.23 12.54
CA GLU A 173 -15.45 3.96 13.83
C GLU A 173 -14.07 4.19 14.46
N LEU A 174 -13.17 3.22 14.36
CA LEU A 174 -11.79 3.36 14.81
C LEU A 174 -11.07 4.42 13.97
N LEU A 175 -11.19 4.36 12.63
CA LEU A 175 -10.60 5.35 11.73
C LEU A 175 -11.11 6.77 12.02
N ALA A 176 -12.41 6.93 12.25
CA ALA A 176 -13.00 8.22 12.61
C ALA A 176 -12.47 8.75 13.95
N ALA A 177 -12.31 7.88 14.95
CA ALA A 177 -11.72 8.26 16.23
C ALA A 177 -10.26 8.70 16.07
N VAL A 178 -9.46 7.98 15.28
CA VAL A 178 -8.08 8.35 14.97
C VAL A 178 -8.03 9.69 14.25
N ARG A 179 -8.81 9.88 13.17
CA ARG A 179 -8.90 11.16 12.45
C ARG A 179 -9.25 12.32 13.37
N ALA A 180 -10.22 12.14 14.27
CA ALA A 180 -10.61 13.17 15.22
C ALA A 180 -9.48 13.53 16.20
N ALA A 181 -8.64 12.57 16.59
CA ALA A 181 -7.53 12.81 17.51
C ALA A 181 -6.32 13.47 16.83
N VAL A 182 -5.95 13.02 15.62
CA VAL A 182 -4.74 13.48 14.92
C VAL A 182 -4.97 14.73 14.07
N GLY A 183 -6.23 15.08 13.79
CA GLY A 183 -6.61 16.26 13.03
C GLY A 183 -6.54 16.07 11.50
N PRO A 184 -6.87 17.13 10.74
CA PRO A 184 -7.03 17.04 9.29
C PRO A 184 -5.70 17.09 8.51
N LEU A 185 -4.59 17.50 9.15
CA LEU A 185 -3.31 17.69 8.47
C LEU A 185 -2.46 16.41 8.37
N MET A 186 -2.68 15.46 9.28
CA MET A 186 -1.97 14.18 9.28
C MET A 186 -2.48 13.29 8.16
N THR A 187 -1.56 12.57 7.50
CA THR A 187 -1.96 11.56 6.51
C THR A 187 -2.45 10.30 7.24
N ILE A 188 -3.59 9.76 6.83
CA ILE A 188 -4.07 8.44 7.26
C ILE A 188 -4.29 7.61 6.00
N SER A 189 -3.52 6.56 5.82
CA SER A 189 -3.77 5.55 4.79
C SER A 189 -4.16 4.22 5.42
N ALA A 190 -4.56 3.26 4.59
CA ALA A 190 -4.75 1.88 5.03
C ALA A 190 -4.28 0.91 3.94
N ALA A 191 -3.48 -0.08 4.33
CA ALA A 191 -3.25 -1.27 3.54
C ALA A 191 -4.50 -2.17 3.60
N VAL A 192 -4.98 -2.60 2.43
CA VAL A 192 -6.27 -3.29 2.30
C VAL A 192 -6.17 -4.48 1.36
N PRO A 193 -7.01 -5.52 1.54
CA PRO A 193 -6.86 -6.79 0.82
C PRO A 193 -7.00 -6.59 -0.68
N GLY A 194 -6.14 -7.27 -1.45
CA GLY A 194 -6.26 -7.37 -2.91
C GLY A 194 -7.26 -8.43 -3.38
N LEU A 195 -7.52 -9.45 -2.57
CA LEU A 195 -8.46 -10.52 -2.89
C LEU A 195 -9.88 -10.15 -2.46
N GLU A 196 -10.84 -10.23 -3.39
CA GLU A 196 -12.23 -9.85 -3.12
C GLU A 196 -12.88 -10.67 -1.99
N ARG A 197 -12.47 -11.93 -1.81
CA ARG A 197 -12.93 -12.78 -0.70
C ARG A 197 -12.60 -12.20 0.69
N ASP A 198 -11.57 -11.35 0.78
CA ASP A 198 -11.04 -10.81 2.03
C ASP A 198 -11.55 -9.36 2.29
N MET A 199 -12.29 -8.76 1.34
CA MET A 199 -12.84 -7.40 1.43
C MET A 199 -14.09 -7.28 2.31
N LEU A 200 -14.19 -8.04 3.41
CA LEU A 200 -15.41 -8.18 4.22
C LEU A 200 -15.89 -6.86 4.83
N ALA A 201 -14.96 -6.02 5.32
CA ALA A 201 -15.27 -4.70 5.87
C ALA A 201 -15.37 -3.57 4.82
N PHE A 202 -15.11 -3.87 3.54
CA PHE A 202 -15.09 -2.88 2.46
C PHE A 202 -16.31 -3.09 1.56
N THR A 203 -17.46 -2.61 2.04
CA THR A 203 -18.76 -2.71 1.37
C THR A 203 -19.19 -1.34 0.86
N PRO A 204 -20.16 -1.24 -0.08
CA PRO A 204 -20.71 0.04 -0.47
C PRO A 204 -21.27 0.89 0.70
N ALA A 205 -21.64 0.25 1.82
CA ALA A 205 -22.13 0.94 3.01
C ALA A 205 -21.00 1.47 3.92
N THR A 206 -19.87 0.77 3.99
CA THR A 206 -18.75 1.13 4.87
C THR A 206 -17.72 2.01 4.17
N ILE A 207 -17.52 1.86 2.85
CA ILE A 207 -16.56 2.65 2.07
C ILE A 207 -16.71 4.17 2.28
N PRO A 208 -17.91 4.78 2.21
CA PRO A 208 -18.04 6.22 2.44
C PRO A 208 -17.50 6.65 3.81
N ARG A 209 -17.84 5.91 4.87
CA ARG A 209 -17.39 6.18 6.25
C ARG A 209 -15.88 5.98 6.42
N ILE A 210 -15.31 5.00 5.75
CA ILE A 210 -13.85 4.78 5.71
C ILE A 210 -13.17 5.99 5.05
N MET A 211 -13.61 6.35 3.84
CA MET A 211 -13.01 7.42 3.04
C MET A 211 -13.19 8.81 3.64
N GLU A 212 -14.18 9.05 4.52
CA GLU A 212 -14.27 10.28 5.31
C GLU A 212 -13.08 10.47 6.26
N SER A 213 -12.44 9.38 6.69
CA SER A 213 -11.38 9.41 7.70
C SER A 213 -9.98 9.25 7.11
N ILE A 214 -9.86 8.58 5.96
CA ILE A 214 -8.56 8.26 5.34
C ILE A 214 -8.31 9.08 4.08
N ASP A 215 -7.04 9.22 3.71
CA ASP A 215 -6.55 9.95 2.53
C ASP A 215 -6.52 9.08 1.28
N PHE A 216 -6.09 7.82 1.39
CA PHE A 216 -6.03 6.86 0.30
C PHE A 216 -5.92 5.42 0.82
N LEU A 217 -6.21 4.46 -0.06
CA LEU A 217 -6.06 3.03 0.17
C LEU A 217 -4.87 2.45 -0.61
N ASN A 218 -4.03 1.69 0.08
CA ASN A 218 -2.96 0.88 -0.49
C ASN A 218 -3.50 -0.54 -0.73
N VAL A 219 -4.00 -0.83 -1.94
CA VAL A 219 -4.58 -2.14 -2.24
C VAL A 219 -3.46 -3.14 -2.46
N MET A 220 -3.33 -4.12 -1.56
CA MET A 220 -2.29 -5.16 -1.57
C MET A 220 -2.47 -6.10 -2.74
N THR A 221 -2.11 -5.63 -3.94
CA THR A 221 -2.23 -6.37 -5.20
C THR A 221 -1.06 -7.32 -5.43
N TYR A 222 -0.74 -8.03 -4.36
CA TYR A 222 0.22 -9.12 -4.20
C TYR A 222 -0.39 -10.14 -3.24
N ASP A 223 0.27 -11.28 -3.02
CA ASP A 223 -0.29 -12.44 -2.30
C ASP A 223 -1.65 -12.93 -2.83
N MET A 224 -1.93 -12.66 -4.11
CA MET A 224 -3.09 -13.15 -4.85
C MET A 224 -3.11 -14.67 -4.98
N MET A 225 -1.94 -15.29 -4.78
CA MET A 225 -1.76 -16.71 -4.47
C MET A 225 -1.21 -16.85 -3.06
N ASN A 226 -1.84 -17.70 -2.27
CA ASN A 226 -1.39 -18.06 -0.93
C ASN A 226 -1.69 -19.53 -0.61
N ARG A 227 -1.28 -19.98 0.58
CA ARG A 227 -1.37 -21.39 1.00
C ARG A 227 -2.80 -21.97 1.04
N ARG A 228 -3.83 -21.12 0.91
CA ARG A 228 -5.25 -21.51 0.83
C ARG A 228 -5.67 -21.95 -0.57
N ASP A 229 -4.87 -21.66 -1.59
CA ASP A 229 -5.20 -21.97 -2.98
C ASP A 229 -4.82 -23.41 -3.35
N ASN A 230 -5.66 -24.05 -4.16
CA ASN A 230 -5.48 -25.44 -4.61
C ASN A 230 -4.95 -25.57 -6.04
N VAL A 231 -4.70 -24.44 -6.72
CA VAL A 231 -4.13 -24.36 -8.06
C VAL A 231 -3.16 -23.19 -8.15
N THR A 232 -2.10 -23.35 -8.94
CA THR A 232 -1.07 -22.33 -9.14
C THR A 232 -1.60 -21.15 -9.95
N LYS A 233 -1.18 -19.94 -9.59
CA LYS A 233 -1.48 -18.68 -10.28
C LYS A 233 -0.43 -17.65 -9.92
N HIS A 234 -0.38 -16.53 -10.63
CA HIS A 234 0.50 -15.43 -10.26
C HIS A 234 0.15 -14.94 -8.84
N HIS A 235 1.16 -14.60 -8.02
CA HIS A 235 0.90 -13.99 -6.71
C HIS A 235 0.68 -12.47 -6.79
N ALA A 236 1.11 -11.81 -7.87
CA ALA A 236 1.03 -10.36 -8.01
C ALA A 236 0.79 -9.89 -9.46
N GLY A 237 0.03 -10.66 -10.25
CA GLY A 237 -0.18 -10.38 -11.68
C GLY A 237 -1.03 -9.13 -11.97
N THR A 238 -0.86 -8.57 -13.17
CA THR A 238 -1.57 -7.38 -13.66
C THR A 238 -3.09 -7.58 -13.69
N GLN A 239 -3.58 -8.72 -14.18
CA GLN A 239 -5.03 -8.97 -14.29
C GLN A 239 -5.70 -9.10 -12.92
N GLN A 240 -5.02 -9.75 -11.97
CA GLN A 240 -5.49 -9.84 -10.59
C GLN A 240 -5.51 -8.45 -9.94
N SER A 241 -4.51 -7.62 -10.23
CA SER A 241 -4.43 -6.24 -9.76
C SER A 241 -5.58 -5.39 -10.32
N LEU A 242 -5.86 -5.49 -11.63
CA LEU A 242 -7.02 -4.83 -12.24
C LEU A 242 -8.34 -5.28 -11.60
N ALA A 243 -8.50 -6.58 -11.35
CA ALA A 243 -9.70 -7.12 -10.71
C ALA A 243 -9.90 -6.54 -9.29
N ALA A 244 -8.84 -6.51 -8.48
CA ALA A 244 -8.85 -5.93 -7.14
C ALA A 244 -9.25 -4.44 -7.15
N ILE A 245 -8.61 -3.64 -8.01
CA ILE A 245 -8.91 -2.21 -8.13
C ILE A 245 -10.34 -1.98 -8.62
N LYS A 246 -10.81 -2.75 -9.63
CA LYS A 246 -12.19 -2.70 -10.11
C LYS A 246 -13.19 -3.03 -8.99
N ALA A 247 -12.85 -3.98 -8.11
CA ALA A 247 -13.67 -4.36 -6.98
C ALA A 247 -13.89 -3.19 -6.00
N TYR A 248 -12.85 -2.43 -5.65
CA TYR A 248 -12.98 -1.21 -4.83
C TYR A 248 -13.70 -0.07 -5.53
N ARG A 249 -13.41 0.15 -6.82
CA ARG A 249 -14.10 1.16 -7.65
C ARG A 249 -15.60 0.92 -7.69
N LYS A 250 -16.02 -0.34 -7.89
CA LYS A 250 -17.43 -0.75 -7.88
C LYS A 250 -18.11 -0.50 -6.52
N ARG A 251 -17.34 -0.53 -5.43
CA ARG A 251 -17.82 -0.25 -4.06
C ARG A 251 -17.81 1.24 -3.71
N GLY A 252 -17.38 2.10 -4.62
CA GLY A 252 -17.46 3.56 -4.48
C GLY A 252 -16.16 4.26 -4.08
N VAL A 253 -15.01 3.57 -4.07
CA VAL A 253 -13.74 4.25 -3.79
C VAL A 253 -13.33 5.12 -4.99
N PRO A 254 -13.02 6.42 -4.78
CA PRO A 254 -12.48 7.28 -5.83
C PRO A 254 -11.12 6.78 -6.37
N ALA A 255 -10.85 6.95 -7.66
CA ALA A 255 -9.64 6.40 -8.31
C ALA A 255 -8.37 7.13 -7.86
N ASP A 256 -8.50 8.44 -7.67
CA ASP A 256 -7.52 9.34 -7.07
C ASP A 256 -7.22 9.01 -5.61
N ARG A 257 -7.96 8.08 -4.98
CA ARG A 257 -7.72 7.62 -3.59
C ARG A 257 -7.37 6.13 -3.50
N LEU A 258 -7.02 5.50 -4.62
CA LEU A 258 -6.55 4.11 -4.70
C LEU A 258 -5.11 4.07 -5.20
N ASN A 259 -4.31 3.24 -4.55
CA ASN A 259 -2.95 2.93 -4.96
C ASN A 259 -2.83 1.43 -5.28
N VAL A 260 -2.21 1.10 -6.43
CA VAL A 260 -1.89 -0.29 -6.81
C VAL A 260 -0.55 -0.71 -6.21
N GLY A 261 -0.46 -1.94 -5.69
CA GLY A 261 0.73 -2.50 -5.05
C GLY A 261 1.59 -3.38 -5.97
N THR A 262 2.91 -3.35 -5.77
CA THR A 262 3.89 -4.26 -6.40
C THR A 262 4.70 -5.00 -5.34
N ALA A 263 5.02 -6.27 -5.60
CA ALA A 263 5.81 -7.12 -4.72
C ALA A 263 7.29 -7.14 -5.14
N PHE A 264 8.18 -6.87 -4.19
CA PHE A 264 9.64 -6.94 -4.32
C PHE A 264 10.18 -8.22 -3.66
N TYR A 265 9.41 -9.30 -3.74
CA TYR A 265 9.74 -10.61 -3.22
C TYR A 265 9.21 -11.70 -4.16
N VAL A 266 9.69 -12.93 -3.94
CA VAL A 266 9.29 -14.10 -4.71
C VAL A 266 8.47 -15.05 -3.86
N LYS A 267 7.60 -15.85 -4.48
CA LYS A 267 6.88 -16.94 -3.82
C LYS A 267 7.09 -18.27 -4.52
N TRP A 268 7.02 -19.35 -3.74
CA TRP A 268 7.01 -20.71 -4.23
C TRP A 268 5.90 -21.55 -3.58
N PHE A 269 5.44 -22.57 -4.29
CA PHE A 269 4.36 -23.46 -3.86
C PHE A 269 4.59 -24.89 -4.35
N LYS A 270 4.35 -25.88 -3.49
CA LYS A 270 4.49 -27.30 -3.83
C LYS A 270 3.28 -27.76 -4.65
N THR A 271 3.57 -28.28 -5.84
CA THR A 271 2.55 -28.83 -6.75
C THR A 271 2.27 -30.31 -6.47
N ALA A 272 1.06 -30.77 -6.79
CA ALA A 272 0.61 -32.12 -6.53
C ALA A 272 1.47 -33.18 -7.25
N ASN A 273 1.65 -34.33 -6.62
CA ASN A 273 2.43 -35.43 -7.19
C ASN A 273 1.75 -36.01 -8.46
N GLY A 274 2.56 -36.44 -9.43
CA GLY A 274 2.09 -37.05 -10.68
C GLY A 274 1.40 -36.07 -11.64
N LYS A 275 1.60 -34.76 -11.49
CA LYS A 275 1.14 -33.73 -12.42
C LYS A 275 2.30 -33.20 -13.23
N ASP A 276 2.08 -33.04 -14.53
CA ASP A 276 2.99 -32.34 -15.44
C ASP A 276 2.40 -30.97 -15.77
N CYS A 277 3.12 -29.92 -15.39
CA CYS A 277 2.74 -28.53 -15.57
C CYS A 277 3.80 -27.75 -16.37
N SER A 278 4.62 -28.46 -17.15
CA SER A 278 5.67 -27.87 -17.98
C SER A 278 5.13 -27.01 -19.12
N ALA A 279 4.01 -27.42 -19.73
CA ALA A 279 3.36 -26.67 -20.80
C ALA A 279 2.70 -25.37 -20.30
N GLN A 280 2.18 -25.39 -19.06
CA GLN A 280 1.56 -24.24 -18.42
C GLN A 280 1.77 -24.33 -16.90
N ALA A 281 2.62 -23.46 -16.37
CA ALA A 281 2.97 -23.46 -14.95
C ALA A 281 1.78 -23.05 -14.05
N THR A 282 0.88 -22.18 -14.55
CA THR A 282 -0.35 -21.79 -13.87
C THR A 282 -1.48 -22.81 -14.08
N GLY A 283 -2.42 -22.90 -13.14
CA GLY A 283 -3.50 -23.88 -13.14
C GLY A 283 -3.09 -25.27 -12.65
N CYS A 284 -1.83 -25.47 -12.27
CA CYS A 284 -1.31 -26.72 -11.75
C CYS A 284 -1.89 -27.00 -10.35
N PRO A 285 -2.46 -28.20 -10.09
CA PRO A 285 -2.94 -28.53 -8.75
C PRO A 285 -1.81 -28.47 -7.72
N THR A 286 -2.09 -27.92 -6.53
CA THR A 286 -1.14 -27.87 -5.42
C THR A 286 -1.31 -29.04 -4.46
N GLU A 287 -0.29 -29.30 -3.64
CA GLU A 287 -0.50 -30.11 -2.44
C GLU A 287 -1.35 -29.35 -1.41
N LEU A 288 -1.79 -30.04 -0.36
CA LEU A 288 -2.30 -29.36 0.84
C LEU A 288 -1.15 -28.59 1.51
N MET A 289 -1.24 -27.26 1.56
CA MET A 289 -0.16 -26.36 2.03
C MET A 289 -0.39 -25.77 3.42
N GLU A 290 -1.61 -25.89 3.96
CA GLU A 290 -1.94 -25.46 5.31
C GLU A 290 -2.67 -26.56 6.07
N ASP A 291 -2.54 -26.57 7.40
CA ASP A 291 -3.29 -27.48 8.25
C ASP A 291 -4.81 -27.21 8.11
N PRO A 292 -5.64 -28.20 7.78
CA PRO A 292 -7.06 -27.99 7.54
C PRO A 292 -7.85 -27.46 8.74
N LYS A 293 -7.34 -27.68 9.96
CA LYS A 293 -7.97 -27.31 11.23
C LYS A 293 -7.43 -25.99 11.78
N THR A 294 -6.11 -25.78 11.74
CA THR A 294 -5.48 -24.62 12.37
C THR A 294 -5.05 -23.53 11.38
N GLY A 295 -4.91 -23.87 10.09
CA GLY A 295 -4.37 -22.95 9.08
C GLY A 295 -2.86 -22.73 9.19
N ALA A 296 -2.17 -23.50 10.04
CA ALA A 296 -0.72 -23.46 10.17
C ALA A 296 -0.05 -23.86 8.85
N ASP A 297 1.08 -23.23 8.54
CA ASP A 297 1.88 -23.58 7.37
C ASP A 297 2.45 -25.00 7.49
N LEU A 298 2.30 -25.80 6.42
CA LEU A 298 2.85 -27.16 6.34
C LEU A 298 4.25 -27.20 5.71
N GLY A 299 4.89 -26.05 5.48
CA GLY A 299 6.21 -25.95 4.87
C GLY A 299 6.21 -26.30 3.39
N LYS A 300 5.09 -26.02 2.71
CA LYS A 300 4.84 -26.37 1.29
C LYS A 300 4.53 -25.16 0.43
N ALA A 301 4.62 -23.98 1.01
CA ALA A 301 4.62 -22.71 0.33
C ALA A 301 5.61 -21.80 1.07
N GLY A 302 6.11 -20.78 0.40
CA GLY A 302 7.00 -19.82 1.05
C GLY A 302 7.24 -18.59 0.21
N ALA A 303 7.98 -17.66 0.80
CA ALA A 303 8.44 -16.44 0.16
C ALA A 303 9.81 -16.06 0.72
N PHE A 304 10.60 -15.32 -0.07
CA PHE A 304 11.80 -14.63 0.40
C PHE A 304 12.02 -13.38 -0.45
N SER A 305 12.73 -12.40 0.12
CA SER A 305 13.08 -11.17 -0.60
C SER A 305 14.26 -11.39 -1.54
N TRP A 306 14.44 -10.51 -2.52
CA TRP A 306 15.64 -10.53 -3.39
C TRP A 306 16.93 -10.25 -2.62
N HIS A 307 16.84 -9.58 -1.47
CA HIS A 307 17.95 -9.29 -0.59
C HIS A 307 18.35 -10.48 0.32
N ASP A 308 17.46 -11.45 0.52
CA ASP A 308 17.75 -12.60 1.36
C ASP A 308 18.67 -13.61 0.68
N GLN A 309 19.44 -14.35 1.48
CA GLN A 309 20.08 -15.57 0.98
C GLN A 309 19.00 -16.58 0.59
N VAL A 310 19.07 -17.09 -0.64
CA VAL A 310 18.18 -18.15 -1.10
C VAL A 310 18.40 -19.39 -0.22
N PRO A 311 17.34 -19.97 0.37
CA PRO A 311 17.46 -21.20 1.16
C PRO A 311 18.14 -22.32 0.35
N SER A 312 19.09 -23.02 0.98
CA SER A 312 19.95 -24.01 0.30
C SER A 312 19.17 -25.08 -0.46
N GLU A 313 18.05 -25.53 0.11
CA GLU A 313 17.13 -26.51 -0.43
C GLU A 313 16.31 -26.00 -1.63
N LEU A 314 16.23 -24.69 -1.82
CA LEU A 314 15.54 -24.05 -2.94
C LEU A 314 16.50 -23.59 -4.04
N SER A 315 17.78 -23.38 -3.73
CA SER A 315 18.80 -22.77 -4.61
C SER A 315 18.79 -23.32 -6.04
N ASN A 316 18.95 -24.64 -6.21
CA ASN A 316 18.96 -25.27 -7.53
C ASN A 316 17.66 -25.04 -8.31
N SER A 317 16.50 -25.09 -7.63
CA SER A 317 15.20 -24.89 -8.27
C SER A 317 14.98 -23.43 -8.67
N PHE A 318 15.41 -22.52 -7.80
CA PHE A 318 15.30 -21.08 -8.04
C PHE A 318 16.24 -20.62 -9.17
N ASP A 319 17.44 -21.17 -9.26
CA ASP A 319 18.35 -20.92 -10.39
C ASP A 319 17.73 -21.31 -11.73
N LYS A 320 17.04 -22.46 -11.78
CA LYS A 320 16.25 -22.85 -12.95
C LYS A 320 15.12 -21.85 -13.21
N ALA A 321 14.44 -21.38 -12.17
CA ALA A 321 13.37 -20.38 -12.30
C ALA A 321 13.87 -19.06 -12.90
N LEU A 322 15.02 -18.55 -12.46
CA LEU A 322 15.61 -17.33 -13.02
C LEU A 322 16.06 -17.51 -14.47
N LYS A 323 16.59 -18.69 -14.83
CA LYS A 323 17.09 -18.97 -16.18
C LYS A 323 16.00 -19.30 -17.19
N HIS A 324 14.94 -19.98 -16.76
CA HIS A 324 13.93 -20.58 -17.63
C HIS A 324 12.51 -20.06 -17.37
N GLY A 325 12.35 -19.11 -16.45
CA GLY A 325 11.10 -18.45 -16.14
C GLY A 325 10.46 -17.78 -17.34
N VAL A 326 9.13 -17.81 -17.37
CA VAL A 326 8.32 -17.15 -18.39
C VAL A 326 7.53 -16.04 -17.73
N CYS A 327 7.72 -14.82 -18.25
CA CYS A 327 6.96 -13.65 -17.84
C CYS A 327 5.77 -13.44 -18.78
N ASP A 328 4.55 -13.57 -18.23
CA ASP A 328 3.30 -13.41 -18.94
C ASP A 328 3.05 -11.93 -19.24
N ARG A 329 2.90 -11.59 -20.53
CA ARG A 329 2.62 -10.22 -20.96
C ARG A 329 1.16 -9.81 -20.77
N GLU A 330 0.23 -10.76 -20.79
CA GLU A 330 -1.21 -10.53 -20.70
C GLU A 330 -1.70 -10.62 -19.25
N SER A 331 -1.36 -11.69 -18.54
CA SER A 331 -1.74 -11.89 -17.13
C SER A 331 -0.91 -11.02 -16.18
N GLY A 332 0.34 -10.74 -16.57
CA GLY A 332 1.34 -10.04 -15.77
C GLY A 332 1.99 -10.92 -14.71
N GLY A 333 3.30 -10.75 -14.52
CA GLY A 333 4.12 -11.53 -13.59
C GLY A 333 4.89 -12.67 -14.27
N CYS A 334 5.83 -13.25 -13.55
CA CYS A 334 6.70 -14.32 -14.02
C CYS A 334 6.43 -15.61 -13.25
N THR A 335 6.62 -16.73 -13.94
CA THR A 335 6.44 -18.06 -13.35
C THR A 335 7.45 -19.06 -13.89
N TYR A 336 7.69 -20.09 -13.11
CA TYR A 336 8.42 -21.27 -13.53
C TYR A 336 7.87 -22.49 -12.78
N TRP A 337 7.86 -23.65 -13.43
CA TRP A 337 7.55 -24.91 -12.75
C TRP A 337 8.75 -25.84 -12.90
N ASP A 338 9.33 -26.20 -11.76
CA ASP A 338 10.41 -27.18 -11.69
C ASP A 338 9.81 -28.58 -11.51
N ALA A 339 9.93 -29.41 -12.54
CA ALA A 339 9.41 -30.77 -12.54
C ALA A 339 10.12 -31.66 -11.51
N ASP A 340 11.42 -31.45 -11.29
CA ASP A 340 12.23 -32.30 -10.41
C ASP A 340 11.83 -32.09 -8.95
N GLU A 341 11.66 -30.82 -8.57
CA GLU A 341 11.30 -30.42 -7.21
C GLU A 341 9.78 -30.29 -7.01
N ARG A 342 8.98 -30.34 -8.07
CA ARG A 342 7.54 -30.06 -8.07
C ARG A 342 7.22 -28.68 -7.47
N LEU A 343 8.09 -27.70 -7.70
CA LEU A 343 7.95 -26.35 -7.20
C LEU A 343 7.42 -25.43 -8.30
N PHE A 344 6.34 -24.73 -8.00
CA PHE A 344 5.87 -23.61 -8.79
C PHE A 344 6.41 -22.31 -8.18
N TRP A 345 7.07 -21.50 -9.00
CA TRP A 345 7.62 -20.21 -8.67
C TRP A 345 6.75 -19.11 -9.27
N SER A 346 6.55 -18.02 -8.53
CA SER A 346 5.93 -16.80 -9.03
C SER A 346 6.60 -15.55 -8.44
N TRP A 347 6.87 -14.58 -9.29
CA TRP A 347 7.44 -13.29 -8.92
C TRP A 347 7.00 -12.20 -9.90
N GLU A 348 7.26 -10.93 -9.57
CA GLU A 348 7.28 -9.86 -10.56
C GLU A 348 8.74 -9.55 -10.94
N SER A 349 9.02 -9.33 -12.22
CA SER A 349 10.30 -8.78 -12.69
C SER A 349 10.21 -7.27 -12.91
N LYS A 350 11.36 -6.62 -13.10
CA LYS A 350 11.47 -5.22 -13.54
C LYS A 350 10.49 -4.85 -14.68
N ASP A 351 10.42 -5.67 -15.73
CA ASP A 351 9.57 -5.40 -16.90
C ASP A 351 8.08 -5.64 -16.60
N THR A 352 7.74 -6.67 -15.81
CA THR A 352 6.33 -6.91 -15.46
C THR A 352 5.79 -5.83 -14.53
N ILE A 353 6.61 -5.35 -13.58
CA ILE A 353 6.27 -4.21 -12.70
C ILE A 353 6.03 -2.95 -13.53
N TYR A 354 6.97 -2.60 -14.41
CA TYR A 354 6.84 -1.46 -15.32
C TYR A 354 5.49 -1.47 -16.05
N ARG A 355 5.14 -2.62 -16.66
CA ARG A 355 3.90 -2.77 -17.42
C ARG A 355 2.66 -2.77 -16.54
N LYS A 356 2.68 -3.48 -15.41
CA LYS A 356 1.57 -3.54 -14.46
C LYS A 356 1.18 -2.14 -14.00
N LEU A 357 2.15 -1.34 -13.55
CA LEU A 357 1.89 0.02 -13.11
C LEU A 357 1.30 0.86 -14.24
N ARG A 358 1.89 0.81 -15.44
CA ARG A 358 1.37 1.52 -16.63
C ARG A 358 -0.07 1.15 -16.97
N VAL A 359 -0.37 -0.15 -17.01
CA VAL A 359 -1.69 -0.66 -17.38
C VAL A 359 -2.71 -0.33 -16.28
N VAL A 360 -2.43 -0.67 -15.03
CA VAL A 360 -3.40 -0.50 -13.93
C VAL A 360 -3.66 0.99 -13.66
N ILE A 361 -2.61 1.82 -13.58
CA ILE A 361 -2.76 3.26 -13.38
C ILE A 361 -3.50 3.90 -14.56
N GLY A 362 -3.10 3.57 -15.79
CA GLY A 362 -3.70 4.14 -17.00
C GLY A 362 -5.16 3.76 -17.20
N GLU A 363 -5.50 2.47 -17.09
CA GLU A 363 -6.87 1.97 -17.28
C GLU A 363 -7.80 2.41 -16.16
N MET A 364 -7.33 2.36 -14.91
CA MET A 364 -8.16 2.65 -13.74
C MET A 364 -8.11 4.13 -13.32
N LYS A 365 -7.27 4.94 -13.99
CA LYS A 365 -7.04 6.38 -13.72
C LYS A 365 -6.62 6.61 -12.27
N LEU A 366 -5.70 5.79 -11.78
CA LEU A 366 -5.20 5.90 -10.42
C LEU A 366 -4.26 7.10 -10.30
N GLU A 367 -4.16 7.65 -9.10
CA GLU A 367 -3.19 8.69 -8.77
C GLU A 367 -2.14 8.20 -7.77
N GLY A 368 -1.96 6.89 -7.65
CA GLY A 368 -0.87 6.35 -6.88
C GLY A 368 -0.59 4.87 -7.08
N ALA A 369 0.57 4.49 -6.55
CA ALA A 369 1.05 3.12 -6.46
C ALA A 369 1.98 2.99 -5.24
N PHE A 370 2.25 1.76 -4.83
CA PHE A 370 3.17 1.48 -3.74
C PHE A 370 3.92 0.15 -3.94
N ALA A 371 5.01 -0.03 -3.21
CA ALA A 371 5.77 -1.27 -3.20
C ALA A 371 5.95 -1.83 -1.78
N TRP A 372 5.84 -3.16 -1.70
CA TRP A 372 6.24 -3.96 -0.55
C TRP A 372 7.45 -4.83 -0.95
N GLY A 373 8.62 -4.74 -0.31
CA GLY A 373 9.17 -3.64 0.50
C GLY A 373 10.46 -3.10 -0.10
N LEU A 374 10.79 -1.82 0.11
CA LEU A 374 11.91 -1.15 -0.56
C LEU A 374 13.25 -1.89 -0.39
N GLY A 375 13.58 -2.31 0.82
CA GLY A 375 14.83 -3.01 1.08
C GLY A 375 14.85 -4.49 0.69
N GLU A 376 13.69 -5.06 0.33
CA GLU A 376 13.59 -6.43 -0.19
C GLU A 376 14.18 -6.54 -1.61
N ASP A 377 14.36 -5.41 -2.30
CA ASP A 377 14.91 -5.29 -3.66
C ASP A 377 16.41 -4.98 -3.68
N ALA A 378 17.06 -4.92 -2.53
CA ALA A 378 18.50 -4.68 -2.44
C ALA A 378 19.32 -5.89 -2.94
N PRO A 379 20.60 -5.69 -3.32
CA PRO A 379 21.30 -4.40 -3.36
C PRO A 379 21.15 -3.61 -4.67
N GLU A 380 20.65 -4.20 -5.76
CA GLU A 380 20.60 -3.55 -7.07
C GLU A 380 19.37 -2.65 -7.29
N PHE A 381 18.30 -2.87 -6.51
CA PHE A 381 17.04 -2.12 -6.62
C PHE A 381 16.41 -2.18 -8.03
N GLU A 382 16.46 -3.36 -8.65
CA GLU A 382 15.98 -3.56 -10.02
C GLU A 382 14.46 -3.36 -10.16
N HIS A 383 13.69 -3.80 -9.16
CA HIS A 383 12.24 -3.69 -9.15
C HIS A 383 11.80 -2.24 -8.92
N LEU A 384 12.47 -1.50 -8.04
CA LEU A 384 12.32 -0.06 -7.86
C LEU A 384 12.63 0.69 -9.15
N SER A 385 13.71 0.31 -9.85
CA SER A 385 14.04 0.88 -11.17
C SER A 385 12.91 0.65 -12.18
N GLY A 386 12.36 -0.56 -12.28
CA GLY A 386 11.22 -0.87 -13.13
C GLY A 386 9.96 -0.07 -12.76
N ALA A 387 9.70 0.02 -11.46
CA ALA A 387 8.55 0.73 -10.93
C ALA A 387 8.62 2.24 -11.19
N ASN A 388 9.78 2.87 -10.95
CA ASN A 388 10.04 4.28 -11.22
C ASN A 388 9.78 4.65 -12.68
N HIS A 389 10.16 3.80 -13.63
CA HIS A 389 9.80 4.00 -15.03
C HIS A 389 8.29 3.88 -15.26
N GLY A 390 7.65 2.90 -14.62
CA GLY A 390 6.22 2.61 -14.76
C GLY A 390 5.30 3.74 -14.28
N ILE A 391 5.73 4.47 -13.25
CA ILE A 391 4.96 5.58 -12.65
C ILE A 391 5.26 6.96 -13.25
N SER A 392 6.21 7.07 -14.19
CA SER A 392 6.62 8.38 -14.71
C SER A 392 5.53 9.06 -15.57
N ASP A 393 5.20 10.32 -15.22
CA ASP A 393 4.06 11.08 -15.77
C ASP A 393 4.12 11.30 -17.29
N GLU A 394 5.32 11.55 -17.84
CA GLU A 394 5.50 11.75 -19.29
C GLU A 394 5.03 10.53 -20.10
N GLU A 395 5.17 9.35 -19.51
CA GLU A 395 5.05 8.09 -20.19
C GLU A 395 3.62 7.51 -20.05
N ILE A 396 2.97 7.69 -18.89
CA ILE A 396 1.54 7.39 -18.68
C ILE A 396 0.65 8.26 -19.60
N SER A 397 0.99 9.54 -19.80
CA SER A 397 0.27 10.44 -20.72
C SER A 397 0.35 9.99 -22.18
N ARG A 398 1.45 9.33 -22.57
CA ARG A 398 1.63 8.75 -23.91
C ARG A 398 0.87 7.43 -24.07
N SER A 399 0.85 6.58 -23.04
CA SER A 399 0.07 5.33 -23.03
C SER A 399 -1.40 5.59 -23.25
N SER A 400 -1.98 6.48 -22.44
CA SER A 400 -3.41 6.80 -22.50
C SER A 400 -3.82 7.33 -23.88
N LYS A 401 -2.94 8.09 -24.55
CA LYS A 401 -3.15 8.52 -25.94
C LYS A 401 -3.07 7.35 -26.94
N ILE A 402 -2.08 6.47 -26.82
CA ILE A 402 -1.92 5.31 -27.72
C ILE A 402 -3.08 4.32 -27.56
N ASP A 403 -3.53 4.05 -26.33
CA ASP A 403 -4.63 3.14 -26.06
C ASP A 403 -5.99 3.76 -26.46
N ALA A 404 -6.16 5.07 -26.27
CA ALA A 404 -7.30 5.80 -26.86
C ALA A 404 -7.31 5.72 -28.39
N MET A 405 -6.14 5.81 -29.04
CA MET A 405 -6.01 5.65 -30.50
C MET A 405 -6.29 4.21 -30.96
N ARG A 406 -5.83 3.19 -30.22
CA ARG A 406 -6.09 1.77 -30.52
C ARG A 406 -7.56 1.40 -30.35
N ASN A 407 -8.19 1.90 -29.29
CA ASN A 407 -9.63 1.70 -29.08
C ASN A 407 -10.44 2.43 -30.16
N ALA A 408 -10.09 3.68 -30.51
CA ALA A 408 -10.72 4.40 -31.62
C ALA A 408 -10.51 3.75 -33.00
N ALA A 409 -9.44 2.95 -33.17
CA ALA A 409 -9.22 2.15 -34.37
C ALA A 409 -10.06 0.86 -34.39
N ARG A 410 -10.31 0.23 -33.22
CA ARG A 410 -11.25 -0.90 -33.12
C ARG A 410 -12.69 -0.50 -33.48
N TRP A 411 -13.17 0.64 -32.98
CA TRP A 411 -14.51 1.15 -33.30
C TRP A 411 -14.72 1.55 -34.77
N ARG A 412 -13.64 1.82 -35.52
CA ARG A 412 -13.74 2.11 -36.97
C ARG A 412 -13.78 0.88 -37.87
N ASN A 413 -13.50 -0.31 -37.33
CA ASN A 413 -13.56 -1.57 -38.08
C ASN A 413 -14.84 -2.37 -37.80
N GLU A 414 -15.76 -1.82 -36.99
CA GLU A 414 -17.07 -2.42 -36.65
C GLU A 414 -18.26 -1.59 -37.20
N LEU A 415 -17.98 -0.61 -38.06
CA LEU A 415 -18.95 0.13 -38.90
C LEU A 415 -18.56 -0.03 -40.37
#